data_AF-A0A497QZQ2-F1
#
_entry.id   AF-A0A497QZQ2-F1
#
_cell.length_a   1.000
_cell.length_b   1.000
_cell.length_c   1.000
_cell.angle_alpha   90.00
_cell.angle_beta   90.00
_cell.angle_gamma   90.00
#
_symmetry.space_group_name_H-M   'P 1'
#
loop_
_entity.id
_entity.type
_entity.pdbx_description
1 polymer ?
#
loop_
_entity_poly.entity_id
_entity_poly.type
_entity_poly.pdbx_seq_one_letter_code
_entity_poly.pdbx_strand_id
1 'polypeptide(L)' 'MTHGSVQKAGKVRNQTPKVDRKHHLSRHPRLRNKHNYYKRYAKGLPAGQQSGARRRRRR' A
#
# COMPACT_ATOMS: atom_id res chain seq x y z
N MET A 1 5.99 36.04 -23.99
CA MET A 1 5.11 35.81 -22.81
C MET A 1 4.00 34.87 -23.24
N THR A 2 4.09 33.60 -22.89
CA THR A 2 3.05 32.60 -23.20
C THR A 2 2.11 32.52 -22.00
N HIS A 3 0.80 32.70 -22.22
CA HIS A 3 -0.23 32.74 -21.19
C HIS A 3 -0.09 31.55 -20.21
N GLY A 4 -0.10 31.86 -18.92
CA GLY A 4 0.51 31.10 -17.82
C GLY A 4 -0.11 29.76 -17.40
N SER A 5 -0.84 29.07 -18.28
CA SER A 5 -1.56 27.84 -17.95
C SER A 5 -0.75 26.56 -18.24
N VAL A 6 0.22 26.60 -19.15
CA VAL A 6 0.97 25.41 -19.59
C VAL A 6 2.18 25.10 -18.69
N GLN A 7 2.84 26.11 -18.11
CA GLN A 7 4.08 25.89 -17.34
C GLN A 7 3.89 25.07 -16.05
N LYS A 8 2.65 24.91 -15.57
CA LYS A 8 2.32 24.15 -14.36
C LYS A 8 2.03 22.67 -14.64
N ALA A 9 1.85 22.28 -15.90
CA ALA A 9 1.56 20.89 -16.25
C ALA A 9 2.76 19.98 -15.91
N GLY A 10 2.49 18.85 -15.24
CA GLY A 10 3.52 17.84 -14.96
C GLY A 10 4.55 18.21 -13.87
N LYS A 11 4.55 19.44 -13.33
CA LYS A 11 5.51 19.92 -12.31
C LYS A 11 5.68 18.93 -11.16
N VAL A 12 4.57 18.49 -10.55
CA VAL A 12 4.61 17.60 -9.37
C VAL A 12 5.14 16.21 -9.73
N ARG A 13 4.82 15.71 -10.93
CA ARG A 13 5.31 14.41 -11.40
C ARG A 13 6.81 14.44 -11.67
N ASN A 14 7.32 15.52 -12.25
CA ASN A 14 8.74 15.70 -12.54
C ASN A 14 9.56 16.01 -11.28
N GLN A 15 8.96 16.68 -10.28
CA GLN A 15 9.59 16.94 -8.98
C GLN A 15 9.68 15.69 -8.10
N THR A 16 8.81 14.69 -8.30
CA THR A 16 8.80 13.49 -7.48
C THR A 16 9.97 12.57 -7.90
N PRO A 17 10.95 12.28 -7.02
CA PRO A 17 12.01 11.34 -7.37
C PRO A 17 11.40 9.97 -7.64
N LYS A 18 11.85 9.32 -8.73
CA LYS A 18 11.36 7.98 -9.08
C LYS A 18 11.96 6.97 -8.09
N VAL A 19 11.09 6.32 -7.32
CA VAL A 19 11.48 5.26 -6.38
C VAL A 19 11.27 3.91 -7.06
N ASP A 20 12.28 3.05 -7.01
CA ASP A 20 12.20 1.69 -7.53
C ASP A 20 11.33 0.78 -6.67
N ARG A 21 10.70 -0.20 -7.34
CA ARG A 21 9.90 -1.21 -6.65
C ARG A 21 10.82 -2.17 -5.92
N LYS A 22 10.55 -2.42 -4.64
CA LYS A 22 11.20 -3.51 -3.91
C LYS A 22 10.84 -4.85 -4.55
N HIS A 23 11.82 -5.76 -4.64
CA HIS A 23 11.57 -7.12 -5.07
C HIS A 23 10.53 -7.79 -4.15
N HIS A 24 9.50 -8.39 -4.74
CA HIS A 24 8.42 -9.04 -3.99
C HIS A 24 8.04 -10.37 -4.64
N LEU A 25 8.22 -11.46 -3.88
CA LEU A 25 7.80 -12.80 -4.28
C LEU A 25 6.35 -13.05 -3.82
N SER A 26 5.45 -13.20 -4.79
CA SER A 26 4.07 -13.61 -4.52
C SER A 26 4.01 -15.10 -4.21
N ARG A 27 3.28 -15.47 -3.15
CA ARG A 27 3.04 -16.88 -2.80
C ARG A 27 2.05 -17.51 -3.79
N HIS A 28 2.21 -18.80 -4.08
CA HIS A 28 1.23 -19.59 -4.82
C HIS A 28 -0.18 -19.46 -4.20
N PRO A 29 -1.27 -19.43 -4.99
CA PRO A 29 -2.63 -19.18 -4.50
C PRO A 29 -3.05 -20.06 -3.31
N ARG A 30 -2.68 -21.34 -3.32
CA ARG A 30 -2.95 -22.28 -2.21
C ARG A 30 -2.33 -21.81 -0.89
N LEU A 31 -1.07 -21.40 -0.92
CA LEU A 31 -0.35 -20.91 0.26
C LEU A 31 -0.87 -19.55 0.71
N ARG A 32 -1.20 -18.66 -0.26
CA ARG A 32 -1.84 -17.37 0.02
C ARG A 32 -3.15 -17.55 0.78
N ASN A 33 -4.01 -18.46 0.30
CA ASN A 33 -5.31 -18.71 0.90
C ASN A 33 -5.18 -19.36 2.29
N LYS A 34 -4.27 -20.33 2.46
CA LYS A 34 -3.96 -20.93 3.78
C LYS A 34 -3.49 -19.88 4.79
N HIS A 35 -2.56 -19.02 4.40
CA HIS A 35 -2.06 -17.95 5.26
C HIS A 35 -3.15 -16.92 5.61
N ASN A 36 -4.01 -16.58 4.65
CA ASN A 36 -5.14 -15.69 4.89
C ASN A 36 -6.17 -16.30 5.84
N TYR A 37 -6.49 -17.59 5.70
CA TYR A 37 -7.37 -18.30 6.62
C TYR A 37 -6.82 -18.26 8.04
N TYR A 38 -5.56 -18.66 8.22
CA TYR A 38 -4.93 -18.67 9.54
C TYR A 38 -4.88 -17.28 10.18
N LYS A 39 -4.54 -16.24 9.40
CA LYS A 39 -4.59 -14.86 9.88
C LYS A 39 -5.99 -14.45 10.34
N ARG A 40 -7.02 -14.71 9.53
CA ARG A 40 -8.37 -14.17 9.77
C ARG A 40 -9.12 -14.95 10.84
N TYR A 41 -9.08 -16.27 10.78
CA TYR A 41 -9.91 -17.13 11.62
C TYR A 41 -9.15 -17.61 12.86
N ALA A 42 -7.95 -18.18 12.70
CA ALA A 42 -7.20 -18.68 13.87
C ALA A 42 -6.65 -17.54 14.74
N LYS A 43 -6.23 -16.42 14.14
CA LYS A 43 -5.67 -15.26 14.85
C LYS A 43 -6.64 -14.09 15.02
N GLY A 44 -7.87 -14.18 14.52
CA GLY A 44 -8.86 -13.09 14.58
C GLY A 44 -8.38 -11.77 13.96
N LEU A 45 -7.47 -11.81 12.98
CA LEU A 45 -6.95 -10.59 12.34
C LEU A 45 -7.95 -10.10 11.27
N PRO A 46 -8.37 -8.82 11.30
CA PRO A 46 -9.18 -8.29 10.21
C PRO A 46 -8.40 -8.30 8.89
N ALA A 47 -9.13 -8.38 7.78
CA ALA A 47 -8.55 -8.23 6.46
C ALA A 47 -8.03 -6.79 6.25
N GLY A 48 -6.91 -6.62 5.53
CA GLY A 48 -6.35 -5.31 5.18
C GLY A 48 -5.12 -4.90 6.00
N GLN A 49 -4.67 -3.67 5.78
CA GLN A 49 -3.51 -3.08 6.42
C GLN A 49 -3.87 -2.65 7.85
N GLN A 50 -3.22 -3.24 8.86
CA GLN A 50 -3.42 -2.86 10.27
C GLN A 50 -2.61 -1.61 10.60
N SER A 51 -2.75 -0.55 9.82
CA SER A 51 -2.13 0.75 10.10
C SER A 51 -2.97 1.47 11.17
N GLY A 52 -2.59 1.28 12.44
CA GLY A 52 -3.03 2.12 13.55
C GLY A 52 -4.32 1.72 14.28
N ALA A 53 -5.25 0.97 13.66
CA ALA A 53 -6.53 0.66 14.29
C ALA A 53 -6.43 -0.22 15.56
N ARG A 54 -5.46 -1.14 15.61
CA ARG A 54 -5.20 -1.98 16.81
C ARG A 54 -4.51 -1.25 17.95
N ARG A 55 -3.80 -0.15 17.68
CA ARG A 55 -3.10 0.62 18.72
C ARG A 55 -4.08 1.49 19.53
N ARG A 56 -5.23 1.85 18.96
CA ARG A 56 -6.24 2.72 19.60
C ARG A 56 -7.23 1.98 20.50
N ARG A 57 -7.44 0.67 20.31
CA ARG A 57 -8.39 -0.15 21.11
C ARG A 57 -7.83 -0.66 22.44
N ARG A 58 -6.58 -0.34 22.78
CA ARG A 58 -5.92 -0.71 24.04
C ARG A 58 -5.74 0.48 25.00
N ARG A 59 -6.42 1.60 24.76
CA ARG A 59 -6.55 2.72 25.70
C ARG A 59 -7.98 2.75 26.20
#